data_AF-A0A2N2S469-F1
#
_entry.id   AF-A0A2N2S469-F1
#
_cell.length_a   1.000
_cell.length_b   1.000
_cell.length_c   1.000
_cell.angle_alpha   90.00
_cell.angle_beta   90.00
_cell.angle_gamma   90.00
#
_symmetry.space_group_name_H-M   'P 1'
#
loop_
_entity.id
_entity.type
_entity.pdbx_description
1 polymer ?
#
loop_
_entity_poly.entity_id
_entity_poly.type
_entity_poly.pdbx_seq_one_letter_code
_entity_poly.pdbx_strand_id
1 'polypeptide(L)'
;ACASRYAARYVVTLSVDQVMFRQPIMVGELVTFLASVNYTGKSSMEVGIKVVAENIRTQEVRHANSCFFTMVAIDDDGKPVPVPQLRPFSPKEKKRFEAAEARKALRLELERRFAETHGQDAKG
;
A
#
# COMPACT_ATOMS: atom_id res chain seq x y z
N ALA A 1 -4.11 2.60 10.78
CA ALA A 1 -5.57 2.50 11.02
C ALA A 1 -6.34 1.75 9.94
N CYS A 2 -6.26 2.13 8.65
CA CYS A 2 -7.07 1.52 7.58
C CYS A 2 -6.97 -0.02 7.51
N ALA A 3 -5.76 -0.58 7.37
CA ALA A 3 -5.55 -2.03 7.34
C ALA A 3 -5.95 -2.72 8.65
N SER A 4 -5.54 -2.20 9.80
CA SER A 4 -5.89 -2.77 11.11
C SER A 4 -7.40 -2.86 11.32
N ARG A 5 -8.12 -1.79 10.95
CA ARG A 5 -9.59 -1.75 11.03
C ARG A 5 -10.25 -2.75 10.08
N TYR A 6 -9.72 -2.88 8.87
CA TYR A 6 -10.23 -3.85 7.89
C TYR A 6 -10.00 -5.31 8.35
N ALA A 7 -8.82 -5.61 8.90
CA ALA A 7 -8.49 -6.94 9.39
C ALA A 7 -9.04 -7.25 10.79
N ALA A 8 -9.55 -6.24 11.51
CA ALA A 8 -9.89 -6.32 12.94
C ALA A 8 -8.74 -6.87 13.80
N ARG A 9 -7.49 -6.59 13.43
CA ARG A 9 -6.27 -7.13 14.04
C ARG A 9 -5.10 -6.15 13.93
N TYR A 10 -4.05 -6.39 14.72
CA TYR A 10 -2.76 -5.74 14.50
C TYR A 10 -2.18 -6.16 13.16
N VAL A 11 -1.48 -5.22 12.54
CA VAL A 11 -0.86 -5.41 11.23
C VAL A 11 0.53 -4.82 11.26
N VAL A 12 1.44 -5.44 10.52
CA VAL A 12 2.80 -4.95 10.30
C VAL A 12 2.96 -4.52 8.84
N THR A 13 3.86 -3.59 8.59
CA THR A 13 4.23 -3.17 7.23
C THR A 13 5.27 -4.13 6.69
N LEU A 14 4.95 -4.81 5.58
CA LEU A 14 5.88 -5.68 4.87
C LEU A 14 6.70 -4.91 3.84
N SER A 15 6.04 -4.05 3.07
CA SER A 15 6.69 -3.26 2.02
C SER A 15 5.91 -1.99 1.70
N VAL A 16 6.60 -1.05 1.07
CA VAL A 16 6.02 0.19 0.53
C VAL A 16 6.45 0.30 -0.92
N ASP A 17 5.49 0.35 -1.84
CA ASP A 17 5.75 0.52 -3.26
C ASP A 17 5.63 1.99 -3.68
N GLN A 18 6.58 2.44 -4.50
CA GLN A 18 6.62 3.71 -5.24
C GLN A 18 6.00 4.91 -4.50
N VAL A 19 6.81 5.59 -3.67
CA VAL A 19 6.49 6.92 -3.15
C VAL A 19 7.03 7.97 -4.10
N MET A 20 6.17 8.47 -4.98
CA MET A 20 6.53 9.54 -5.94
C MET A 20 5.84 10.84 -5.55
N PHE A 21 6.61 11.80 -5.02
CA PHE A 21 6.12 13.14 -4.73
C PHE A 21 5.99 13.94 -6.03
N ARG A 22 4.75 14.20 -6.45
CA ARG A 22 4.45 14.99 -7.64
C ARG A 22 4.59 16.48 -7.37
N GLN A 23 4.25 16.88 -6.15
CA GLN A 23 4.33 18.26 -5.69
C GLN A 23 4.74 18.30 -4.22
N PRO A 24 5.50 19.31 -3.79
CA PRO A 24 5.88 19.46 -2.38
C PRO A 24 4.66 19.80 -1.51
N ILE A 25 4.75 19.41 -0.24
CA ILE A 25 3.85 19.85 0.82
C ILE A 25 4.55 20.99 1.55
N MET A 26 3.90 22.15 1.62
CA MET A 26 4.45 23.35 2.21
C MET A 26 4.12 23.42 3.70
N VAL A 27 4.98 24.09 4.48
CA VAL A 27 4.75 24.30 5.90
C VAL A 27 3.44 25.07 6.11
N GLY A 28 2.58 24.54 6.98
CA GLY A 28 1.28 25.13 7.30
C GLY A 28 0.13 24.68 6.40
N GLU A 29 0.36 23.81 5.41
CA GLU A 29 -0.73 23.18 4.66
C GLU A 29 -1.46 22.12 5.49
N LEU A 30 -2.78 22.00 5.30
CA LEU A 30 -3.57 20.89 5.80
C LEU A 30 -3.31 19.67 4.92
N VAL A 31 -2.89 18.57 5.55
CA VAL A 31 -2.60 17.31 4.84
C VAL A 31 -3.66 16.27 5.14
N THR A 32 -4.33 15.79 4.09
CA THR A 32 -5.35 14.74 4.17
C THR A 32 -4.86 13.44 3.53
N PHE A 33 -4.93 12.35 4.28
CA PHE A 33 -4.57 11.00 3.82
C PHE A 33 -5.83 10.18 3.53
N LEU A 34 -6.08 9.93 2.25
CA LEU A 34 -7.21 9.11 1.80
C LEU A 34 -6.72 7.69 1.57
N ALA A 35 -6.92 6.83 2.56
CA ALA A 35 -6.47 5.43 2.56
C ALA A 35 -7.60 4.45 2.28
N SER A 36 -7.32 3.40 1.51
CA SER A 36 -8.27 2.31 1.21
C SER A 36 -7.53 1.00 1.01
N VAL A 37 -8.12 -0.10 1.48
CA VAL A 37 -7.69 -1.44 1.05
C VAL A 37 -8.06 -1.60 -0.41
N ASN A 38 -7.07 -1.91 -1.25
CA ASN A 38 -7.23 -2.10 -2.68
C ASN A 38 -7.22 -3.58 -3.06
N TYR A 39 -6.56 -4.43 -2.26
CA TYR A 39 -6.44 -5.87 -2.49
C TYR A 39 -6.21 -6.61 -1.18
N THR A 40 -6.65 -7.87 -1.13
CA THR A 40 -6.42 -8.80 -0.02
C THR A 40 -5.83 -10.11 -0.56
N GLY A 41 -4.73 -10.55 0.03
CA GLY A 41 -4.21 -11.91 -0.14
C GLY A 41 -4.76 -12.84 0.93
N LYS A 42 -3.97 -13.83 1.36
CA LYS A 42 -4.33 -14.72 2.48
C LYS A 42 -4.33 -13.96 3.81
N SER A 43 -3.16 -13.42 4.19
CA SER A 43 -2.95 -12.63 5.40
C SER A 43 -2.53 -11.17 5.11
N SER A 44 -2.26 -10.87 3.83
CA SER A 44 -1.74 -9.58 3.39
C SER A 44 -2.84 -8.69 2.82
N MET A 45 -2.63 -7.38 2.85
CA MET A 45 -3.49 -6.36 2.26
C MET A 45 -2.62 -5.34 1.53
N GLU A 46 -3.04 -4.90 0.35
CA GLU A 46 -2.52 -3.67 -0.23
C GLU A 46 -3.40 -2.50 0.21
N VAL A 47 -2.80 -1.47 0.81
CA VAL A 47 -3.44 -0.20 1.15
C VAL A 47 -2.93 0.88 0.22
N GLY A 48 -3.81 1.41 -0.64
CA GLY A 48 -3.52 2.61 -1.41
C GLY A 48 -3.80 3.86 -0.60
N ILE A 49 -2.88 4.82 -0.64
CA ILE A 49 -3.00 6.10 0.05
C ILE A 49 -2.82 7.23 -0.97
N LYS A 50 -3.83 8.09 -1.08
CA LYS A 50 -3.74 9.37 -1.80
C LYS A 50 -3.53 10.48 -0.78
N VAL A 51 -2.46 11.24 -0.93
CA VAL A 51 -2.13 12.37 -0.06
C VAL A 51 -2.52 13.66 -0.75
N VAL A 52 -3.35 14.45 -0.07
CA VAL A 52 -3.83 15.74 -0.55
C VAL A 52 -3.29 16.82 0.37
N ALA A 53 -2.69 17.86 -0.19
CA ALA A 53 -2.24 19.05 0.53
C ALA A 53 -3.16 20.22 0.18
N GLU A 54 -3.58 20.97 1.19
CA GLU A 54 -4.48 22.11 1.04
C GLU A 54 -3.91 23.34 1.73
N ASN A 55 -3.85 24.44 1.00
CA ASN A 55 -3.58 25.75 1.60
C ASN A 55 -4.89 26.33 2.15
N ILE A 56 -5.03 26.40 3.47
CA ILE A 56 -6.26 26.83 4.15
C ILE A 56 -6.67 28.27 3.81
N ARG A 57 -5.71 29.15 3.45
CA ARG A 57 -6.00 30.56 3.14
C ARG A 57 -6.49 30.73 1.70
N THR A 58 -5.87 30.03 0.75
CA THR A 58 -6.20 30.13 -0.67
C THR A 58 -7.24 29.10 -1.12
N GLN A 59 -7.52 28.09 -0.30
CA GLN A 59 -8.34 26.92 -0.60
C GLN A 59 -7.82 26.10 -1.80
N GLU A 60 -6.54 26.27 -2.15
CA GLU A 60 -5.92 25.47 -3.21
C GLU A 60 -5.67 24.05 -2.72
N VAL A 61 -6.22 23.07 -3.43
CA VAL A 61 -6.12 21.64 -3.11
C VAL A 61 -5.28 20.91 -4.14
N ARG A 62 -4.23 20.24 -3.69
CA ARG A 62 -3.22 19.60 -4.53
C ARG A 62 -3.02 18.13 -4.19
N HIS A 63 -2.81 17.31 -5.22
CA HIS A 63 -2.43 15.91 -5.02
C HIS A 63 -0.92 15.79 -4.88
N ALA A 64 -0.44 15.69 -3.63
CA ALA A 64 0.98 15.64 -3.32
C ALA A 64 1.63 14.33 -3.79
N ASN A 65 1.09 13.19 -3.38
CA ASN A 65 1.55 11.87 -3.83
C ASN A 65 0.49 10.77 -3.67
N SER A 66 0.73 9.66 -4.36
CA SER A 66 0.08 8.38 -4.09
C SER A 66 1.14 7.35 -3.75
N CYS A 67 0.83 6.42 -2.85
CA CYS A 67 1.71 5.32 -2.46
C CYS A 67 0.89 4.09 -2.09
N PHE A 68 1.55 2.92 -2.07
CA PHE A 68 0.89 1.64 -1.80
C PHE A 68 1.68 0.88 -0.74
N PHE A 69 0.97 0.44 0.30
CA PHE A 69 1.56 -0.29 1.42
C PHE A 69 1.10 -1.74 1.40
N THR A 70 2.03 -2.68 1.50
CA THR A 70 1.69 -4.07 1.79
C THR A 70 1.70 -4.27 3.30
N MET A 71 0.54 -4.56 3.86
CA MET A 71 0.33 -4.79 5.29
C MET A 71 0.05 -6.27 5.51
N VAL A 72 0.53 -6.86 6.61
CA VAL A 72 0.25 -8.26 6.98
C VAL A 72 -0.40 -8.28 8.35
N ALA A 73 -1.56 -8.94 8.47
CA ALA A 73 -2.21 -9.16 9.75
C ALA A 73 -1.49 -10.26 10.53
N ILE A 74 -1.33 -10.05 11.83
CA ILE A 74 -0.63 -10.97 12.74
C ILE A 74 -1.49 -11.30 13.99
N ASP A 75 -1.21 -12.44 14.61
CA ASP A 75 -1.69 -12.79 15.96
C ASP A 75 -0.73 -12.27 17.05
N ASP A 76 -1.04 -12.61 18.31
CA ASP A 76 -0.27 -12.20 19.49
C ASP A 76 1.13 -12.85 19.53
N ASP A 77 1.32 -13.98 18.84
CA ASP A 77 2.62 -14.65 18.66
C ASP A 77 3.41 -14.08 17.47
N GLY A 78 2.88 -13.06 16.79
CA GLY A 78 3.49 -12.45 15.61
C GLY A 78 3.36 -13.26 14.32
N LYS A 79 2.54 -14.31 14.28
CA LYS A 79 2.35 -15.16 13.09
C LYS A 79 1.29 -14.58 12.16
N PRO A 80 1.46 -14.68 10.82
CA PRO A 80 0.48 -14.19 9.88
C PRO A 80 -0.87 -14.89 10.00
N VAL A 81 -1.95 -14.12 10.05
CA VAL A 81 -3.33 -14.63 10.16
C VAL A 81 -4.20 -14.20 8.99
N PRO A 82 -5.20 -15.01 8.60
CA PRO A 82 -6.07 -14.69 7.48
C PRO A 82 -6.83 -13.37 7.65
N VAL A 83 -7.03 -12.65 6.55
CA VAL A 83 -7.83 -11.43 6.50
C VAL A 83 -9.13 -11.65 5.71
N PRO A 84 -10.19 -10.85 5.96
CA PRO A 84 -11.38 -10.84 5.10
C PRO A 84 -11.01 -10.61 3.64
N GLN A 85 -11.69 -11.30 2.72
CA GLN A 85 -11.45 -11.11 1.28
C GLN A 85 -12.19 -9.86 0.77
N LEU A 86 -11.46 -8.99 0.08
CA LEU A 86 -12.01 -7.80 -0.54
C LEU A 86 -12.85 -8.17 -1.76
N ARG A 87 -14.11 -7.73 -1.76
CA ARG A 87 -15.02 -7.84 -2.90
C ARG A 87 -15.28 -6.44 -3.47
N PRO A 88 -14.57 -6.01 -4.54
CA PRO A 88 -14.77 -4.70 -5.12
C PRO A 88 -16.14 -4.59 -5.79
N PHE A 89 -16.93 -3.56 -5.42
CA PHE A 89 -18.29 -3.39 -5.93
C PHE A 89 -18.36 -2.34 -7.03
N SER A 90 -17.81 -1.15 -6.76
CA SER A 90 -17.82 -0.03 -7.69
C SER A 90 -16.77 -0.16 -8.82
N PRO A 91 -16.97 0.48 -9.98
CA PRO A 91 -15.97 0.49 -11.05
C PRO A 91 -14.59 1.01 -10.57
N LYS A 92 -14.57 1.99 -9.67
CA LYS A 92 -13.35 2.53 -9.09
C LYS A 92 -12.63 1.53 -8.18
N GLU A 93 -13.36 0.73 -7.42
CA GLU A 93 -12.77 -0.34 -6.61
C GLU A 93 -12.21 -1.45 -7.48
N LYS A 94 -12.95 -1.88 -8.51
CA LYS A 94 -12.48 -2.91 -9.45
C LYS A 94 -11.17 -2.50 -10.11
N LYS A 95 -11.10 -1.27 -10.62
CA LYS A 95 -9.86 -0.72 -11.20
C LYS A 95 -8.70 -0.67 -10.19
N ARG A 96 -8.97 -0.33 -8.93
CA ARG A 96 -7.92 -0.33 -7.88
C ARG A 96 -7.44 -1.74 -7.55
N PHE A 97 -8.35 -2.70 -7.54
CA PHE A 97 -8.06 -4.11 -7.30
C PHE A 97 -7.18 -4.69 -8.41
N GLU A 98 -7.58 -4.53 -9.67
CA GLU A 98 -6.79 -4.98 -10.83
C GLU A 98 -5.38 -4.37 -10.84
N ALA A 99 -5.27 -3.06 -10.56
CA ALA A 99 -3.98 -2.39 -10.48
C ALA A 99 -3.11 -2.91 -9.32
N ALA A 100 -3.72 -3.31 -8.20
CA ALA A 100 -3.03 -3.88 -7.06
C ALA A 100 -2.51 -5.30 -7.35
N GLU A 101 -3.29 -6.11 -8.08
CA GLU A 101 -2.85 -7.41 -8.55
C GLU A 101 -1.64 -7.29 -9.49
N ALA A 102 -1.67 -6.32 -10.42
CA ALA A 102 -0.55 -6.04 -11.31
C ALA A 102 0.71 -5.60 -10.53
N ARG A 103 0.58 -4.72 -9.52
CA ARG A 103 1.70 -4.32 -8.65
C ARG A 103 2.28 -5.50 -7.88
N LYS A 104 1.42 -6.36 -7.33
CA LYS A 104 1.85 -7.58 -6.62
C LYS A 104 2.62 -8.51 -7.56
N ALA A 105 2.12 -8.75 -8.77
CA ALA A 105 2.78 -9.60 -9.76
C ALA A 105 4.17 -9.05 -10.12
N LEU A 106 4.27 -7.74 -10.38
CA LEU A 106 5.54 -7.09 -10.65
C LEU A 106 6.54 -7.21 -9.49
N ARG A 107 6.07 -7.02 -8.25
CA ARG A 107 6.91 -7.17 -7.05
C ARG A 107 7.47 -8.58 -6.92
N LEU A 108 6.63 -9.61 -7.07
CA LEU A 108 7.07 -11.01 -6.98
C LEU A 108 8.09 -11.35 -8.08
N GLU A 109 7.87 -10.85 -9.30
CA GLU A 109 8.82 -11.02 -10.40
C GLU A 109 10.17 -10.33 -10.12
N LEU A 110 10.17 -9.11 -9.55
CA LEU A 110 11.39 -8.42 -9.14
C LEU A 110 12.12 -9.17 -8.01
N GLU A 111 11.39 -9.60 -6.98
CA GLU A 111 11.95 -10.40 -5.88
C GLU A 111 12.62 -11.68 -6.40
N ARG A 112 11.97 -12.40 -7.33
CA ARG A 112 12.55 -13.58 -7.98
C ARG A 112 13.85 -13.26 -8.71
N ARG A 113 13.87 -12.20 -9.53
CA ARG A 113 15.07 -11.78 -10.27
C ARG A 113 16.22 -11.36 -9.35
N PHE A 114 15.91 -10.66 -8.26
CA PHE A 114 16.92 -10.28 -7.27
C PHE A 114 17.50 -11.51 -6.57
N ALA A 115 16.67 -12.49 -6.20
CA ALA A 115 17.14 -13.74 -5.61
C ALA A 115 18.08 -14.52 -6.55
N GLU A 116 17.77 -14.55 -7.85
CA GLU A 116 18.62 -15.21 -8.87
C GLU A 116 19.97 -14.53 -9.04
N THR A 117 20.01 -13.20 -8.95
CA THR A 117 21.25 -12.41 -9.09
C THR A 117 22.16 -12.58 -7.87
N HIS A 118 21.60 -12.54 -6.65
CA HIS A 118 22.38 -12.71 -5.41
C HIS A 118 22.75 -14.17 -5.11
N GLY A 119 22.13 -15.14 -5.77
CA GLY A 119 22.52 -16.55 -5.71
C GLY A 119 23.83 -16.88 -6.45
N GLN A 120 24.35 -15.97 -7.28
CA GLN A 120 25.62 -16.16 -8.01
C GLN A 120 26.86 -15.79 -7.20
N ASP A 121 26.73 -14.91 -6.20
CA ASP A 121 27.86 -14.45 -5.37
C ASP A 121 28.26 -15.44 -4.24
N ALA A 122 27.47 -16.50 -4.02
CA ALA A 122 27.73 -17.52 -2.99
C ALA A 122 28.50 -18.76 -3.51
N LYS A 123 29.04 -18.71 -4.74
CA LYS A 123 29.83 -19.79 -5.36
C LYS A 123 31.25 -19.36 -5.79
N GLY A 124 31.76 -18.26 -5.24
CA GLY A 124 33.15 -17.80 -5.43
C GLY A 124 34.05 -18.18 -4.27
#